data_AF-A0A0P9NNB7-F1
#
_entry.id   AF-A0A0P9NNB7-F1
#
_cell.length_a   1.000
_cell.length_b   1.000
_cell.length_c   1.000
_cell.angle_alpha   90.00
_cell.angle_beta   90.00
_cell.angle_gamma   90.00
#
_symmetry.space_group_name_H-M   'P 1'
#
loop_
_entity.id
_entity.type
_entity.pdbx_description
1 polymer ?
#
loop_
_entity_poly.entity_id
_entity_poly.type
_entity_poly.pdbx_seq_one_letter_code
_entity_poly.pdbx_strand_id
1 'polypeptide(L)'
;MSKLRAYQKALVSAQALVESTRQSILGGERISLDALNAEQQLYSTRRDLAKARYDYLMAWIKLHYYAGTLRDTDLARIDEAFVVAR
;
A
#
# COMPACT_ATOMS: atom_id res chain seq x y z
N MET A 1 6.06 12.77 9.37
CA MET A 1 5.77 12.13 8.06
C MET A 1 4.38 11.52 8.09
N SER A 2 3.57 11.63 7.05
CA SER A 2 2.23 11.01 7.01
C SER A 2 2.33 9.48 6.90
N LYS A 3 1.49 8.74 7.62
CA LYS A 3 1.42 7.26 7.62
C LYS A 3 1.42 6.64 6.21
N LEU A 4 0.70 7.28 5.27
CA LEU A 4 0.67 6.89 3.86
C LEU A 4 2.06 6.85 3.21
N ARG A 5 2.81 7.95 3.31
CA ARG A 5 4.18 8.08 2.76
C ARG A 5 5.15 7.08 3.39
N ALA A 6 4.97 6.76 4.67
CA ALA A 6 5.79 5.76 5.34
C ALA A 6 5.57 4.37 4.74
N TYR A 7 4.30 3.95 4.56
CA TYR A 7 3.99 2.67 3.91
C TYR A 7 4.40 2.63 2.44
N GLN A 8 4.36 3.75 1.74
CA GLN A 8 4.77 3.83 0.35
C GLN A 8 6.29 3.62 0.21
N LYS A 9 7.09 4.21 1.11
CA LYS A 9 8.52 3.90 1.21
C LYS A 9 8.77 2.44 1.61
N ALA A 10 8.04 1.93 2.60
CA ALA A 10 8.17 0.54 3.03
C ALA A 10 7.87 -0.45 1.89
N LEU A 11 6.89 -0.14 1.02
CA LEU A 11 6.58 -0.96 -0.15
C LEU A 11 7.75 -1.04 -1.12
N VAL A 12 8.37 0.11 -1.43
CA VAL A 12 9.55 0.17 -2.30
C VAL A 12 10.70 -0.64 -1.71
N SER A 13 10.95 -0.50 -0.39
CA SER A 13 11.97 -1.29 0.30
C SER A 13 11.67 -2.79 0.28
N ALA A 14 10.42 -3.19 0.48
CA ALA A 14 10.01 -4.60 0.44
C ALA A 14 10.15 -5.20 -0.97
N GLN A 15 9.86 -4.43 -2.02
CA GLN A 15 10.10 -4.84 -3.41
C GLN A 15 11.58 -5.05 -3.70
N ALA A 16 12.42 -4.10 -3.28
CA ALA A 16 13.87 -4.22 -3.43
C ALA A 16 14.44 -5.42 -2.65
N LEU A 17 13.88 -5.72 -1.47
CA LEU A 17 14.26 -6.91 -0.70
C LEU A 17 13.92 -8.22 -1.43
N VAL A 18 12.72 -8.32 -2.02
CA VAL A 18 12.33 -9.49 -2.82
C VAL A 18 13.27 -9.67 -4.01
N GLU A 19 13.56 -8.57 -4.73
CA GLU A 19 14.48 -8.61 -5.87
C GLU A 19 15.87 -9.06 -5.45
N SER A 20 16.46 -8.42 -4.43
CA SER A 20 17.77 -8.78 -3.89
C SER A 20 17.83 -10.22 -3.41
N THR A 21 16.78 -10.71 -2.74
CA THR A 21 16.72 -12.08 -2.24
C THR A 21 16.69 -13.08 -3.39
N ARG A 22 15.95 -12.79 -4.48
CA ARG A 22 15.97 -13.63 -5.68
C ARG A 22 17.35 -13.67 -6.34
N GLN A 23 18.03 -12.53 -6.43
CA GLN A 23 19.40 -12.48 -6.97
C GLN A 23 20.39 -13.30 -6.11
N SER A 24 20.31 -13.22 -4.78
CA SER A 24 21.15 -14.03 -3.89
C SER A 24 20.86 -15.53 -3.98
N ILE A 25 19.61 -15.93 -4.23
CA ILE A 25 19.27 -17.33 -4.47
C ILE A 25 19.91 -17.83 -5.78
N LEU A 26 19.86 -17.02 -6.84
CA LEU A 26 20.52 -17.34 -8.11
C LEU A 26 22.05 -17.45 -7.96
N GLY A 27 22.64 -16.67 -7.05
CA GLY A 27 24.05 -16.73 -6.68
C GLY A 27 24.43 -17.89 -5.73
N GLY A 28 23.46 -18.68 -5.26
CA GLY A 28 23.68 -19.82 -4.35
C GLY A 28 23.89 -19.45 -2.87
N GLU A 29 23.70 -18.19 -2.49
CA GLU A 29 23.89 -17.71 -1.11
C GLU A 29 22.63 -17.82 -0.24
N ARG A 30 21.45 -18.04 -0.84
CA ARG A 30 20.15 -18.14 -0.15
C ARG A 30 19.29 -19.29 -0.68
N ILE A 31 18.26 -19.66 0.09
CA ILE A 31 17.34 -20.77 -0.22
C ILE A 31 15.89 -20.29 -0.42
N SER A 32 15.04 -21.14 -1.00
CA SER A 32 13.64 -20.82 -1.33
C SER A 32 12.80 -20.29 -0.16
N LEU A 33 13.13 -20.66 1.08
CA LEU A 33 12.46 -20.14 2.28
C LEU A 33 12.63 -18.62 2.44
N ASP A 34 13.79 -18.08 2.07
CA ASP A 34 14.05 -16.63 2.16
C ASP A 34 13.21 -15.86 1.15
N ALA A 35 13.01 -16.42 -0.05
CA ALA A 35 12.11 -15.84 -1.05
C ALA A 35 10.67 -15.80 -0.54
N LEU A 36 10.18 -16.90 0.04
CA LEU A 36 8.82 -16.95 0.60
C LEU A 36 8.62 -15.92 1.72
N ASN A 37 9.60 -15.77 2.61
CA ASN A 37 9.54 -14.78 3.68
C ASN A 37 9.55 -13.34 3.12
N ALA A 38 10.41 -13.05 2.14
CA ALA A 38 10.47 -11.73 1.51
C ALA A 38 9.15 -11.40 0.78
N GLU A 39 8.58 -12.37 0.06
CA GLU A 39 7.29 -12.22 -0.60
C GLU A 39 6.15 -11.99 0.40
N GLN A 40 6.12 -12.76 1.50
CA GLN A 40 5.15 -12.57 2.57
C GLN A 40 5.21 -11.15 3.15
N GLN A 41 6.42 -10.63 3.38
CA GLN A 41 6.64 -9.26 3.86
C GLN A 41 6.15 -8.22 2.84
N LEU A 42 6.40 -8.44 1.54
CA LEU A 42 5.90 -7.57 0.47
C LEU A 42 4.37 -7.52 0.46
N TYR A 43 3.70 -8.67 0.55
CA TYR A 43 2.25 -8.73 0.56
C TYR A 43 1.65 -8.10 1.82
N SER A 44 2.24 -8.30 3.00
CA SER A 44 1.79 -7.61 4.22
C SER A 44 1.89 -6.10 4.06
N THR A 45 3.03 -5.60 3.55
CA THR A 45 3.25 -4.16 3.32
C THR A 45 2.25 -3.58 2.32
N ARG A 46 1.92 -4.31 1.24
CA ARG A 46 0.88 -3.92 0.28
C ARG A 46 -0.50 -3.80 0.93
N ARG A 47 -0.89 -4.78 1.76
CA ARG A 47 -2.16 -4.73 2.49
C ARG A 47 -2.21 -3.54 3.44
N ASP A 48 -1.14 -3.28 4.18
CA ASP A 48 -1.08 -2.18 5.13
C ASP A 48 -1.15 -0.82 4.44
N LEU A 49 -0.51 -0.67 3.27
CA LEU A 49 -0.64 0.52 2.44
C LEU A 49 -2.09 0.71 1.94
N ALA A 50 -2.74 -0.36 1.48
CA ALA A 50 -4.14 -0.29 1.04
C ALA A 50 -5.07 0.12 2.18
N LYS A 51 -4.88 -0.44 3.38
CA LYS A 51 -5.61 -0.05 4.58
C LYS A 51 -5.38 1.42 4.93
N ALA A 52 -4.13 1.88 4.91
CA ALA A 52 -3.81 3.28 5.20
C ALA A 52 -4.42 4.26 4.18
N ARG A 53 -4.51 3.88 2.90
CA ARG A 53 -5.22 4.66 1.86
C ARG A 53 -6.71 4.75 2.18
N TYR A 54 -7.34 3.64 2.53
CA TYR A 54 -8.76 3.60 2.87
C TYR A 54 -9.07 4.43 4.13
N ASP A 55 -8.28 4.26 5.20
CA ASP A 55 -8.44 5.01 6.45
C ASP A 55 -8.34 6.53 6.21
N TYR A 56 -7.40 6.96 5.35
CA TYR A 56 -7.24 8.37 4.98
C TYR A 56 -8.45 8.92 4.24
N LEU A 57 -8.94 8.19 3.23
CA LEU A 57 -10.12 8.60 2.46
C LEU A 57 -11.36 8.67 3.35
N MET A 58 -11.56 7.68 4.22
CA MET A 58 -12.67 7.68 5.17
C MET A 58 -12.61 8.87 6.14
N ALA A 59 -11.42 9.20 6.64
CA ALA A 59 -11.22 10.37 7.49
C ALA A 59 -11.52 11.68 6.73
N TRP A 60 -11.12 11.77 5.46
CA TRP A 60 -11.42 12.92 4.61
C TRP A 60 -12.92 13.08 4.36
N ILE A 61 -13.63 11.99 4.04
CA ILE A 61 -15.10 12.00 3.83
C ILE A 61 -15.81 12.45 5.11
N LYS A 62 -15.47 11.85 6.27
CA LYS A 62 -16.07 12.21 7.56
C LYS A 62 -15.85 13.69 7.90
N LEU A 63 -14.66 14.21 7.65
CA LEU A 63 -14.35 15.63 7.88
C LEU A 63 -15.29 16.53 7.06
N HIS A 64 -15.44 16.25 5.76
CA HIS A 64 -16.30 17.05 4.89
C HIS A 64 -17.79 16.87 5.21
N TYR A 65 -18.19 15.68 5.63
CA TYR A 65 -19.56 15.40 6.07
C TYR A 65 -19.93 16.24 7.31
N TYR A 66 -19.09 16.21 8.36
CA TYR A 66 -19.34 16.99 9.57
C TYR A 66 -19.20 18.50 9.36
N ALA A 67 -18.37 18.92 8.40
CA ALA A 67 -18.27 20.33 7.99
C ALA A 67 -19.44 20.79 7.09
N GLY A 68 -20.32 19.88 6.65
CA GLY A 68 -21.43 20.18 5.74
C GLY A 68 -20.98 20.52 4.31
N THR A 69 -19.75 20.17 3.92
CA THR A 69 -19.15 20.48 2.62
C THR A 69 -19.05 19.28 1.69
N LEU A 70 -19.46 18.09 2.14
CA LEU A 70 -19.48 16.87 1.32
C LEU A 70 -20.57 16.97 0.25
N ARG A 71 -20.18 16.81 -1.02
CA ARG A 71 -21.11 16.79 -2.16
C ARG A 71 -21.08 15.44 -2.87
N ASP A 72 -22.15 15.12 -3.59
CA ASP A 72 -22.24 13.88 -4.39
C ASP A 72 -21.12 13.79 -5.44
N THR A 73 -20.70 14.92 -6.00
CA THR A 73 -19.56 14.99 -6.93
C THR A 73 -18.24 14.56 -6.31
N ASP A 74 -18.07 14.80 -5.00
CA ASP A 74 -16.85 14.43 -4.29
C ASP A 74 -16.81 12.91 -4.04
N LEU A 75 -17.98 12.29 -3.77
CA LEU A 75 -18.11 10.84 -3.66
C LEU A 75 -17.91 10.12 -4.99
N ALA A 76 -18.46 10.65 -6.08
CA ALA A 76 -18.28 10.10 -7.42
C ALA A 76 -16.81 10.06 -7.86
N ARG A 77 -16.03 11.10 -7.54
CA ARG A 77 -14.58 11.14 -7.79
C ARG A 77 -13.81 10.09 -7.00
N ILE A 78 -14.22 9.82 -5.76
CA ILE A 78 -13.60 8.78 -4.94
C ILE A 78 -13.90 7.40 -5.52
N ASP A 79 -15.14 7.14 -5.92
CA ASP A 79 -15.55 5.88 -6.54
C ASP A 79 -14.75 5.59 -7.83
N GLU A 80 -14.63 6.58 -8.72
CA GLU A 80 -13.83 6.47 -9.94
C GLU A 80 -12.35 6.14 -9.63
N ALA A 81 -11.77 6.76 -8.60
CA ALA A 81 -10.40 6.49 -8.18
C ALA A 81 -10.19 5.07 -7.63
N PHE A 82 -11.23 4.39 -7.15
CA PHE A 82 -11.16 2.98 -6.73
C PHE A 82 -11.30 2.01 -7.90
N VAL A 83 -12.08 2.33 -8.93
CA VAL A 83 -12.28 1.48 -10.11
C VAL A 83 -11.00 1.41 -10.98
N VAL A 84 -10.30 2.53 -11.14
CA VAL A 84 -9.07 2.61 -11.95
C VAL A 84 -7.86 1.93 -11.27
N ALA A 85 -7.89 1.76 -9.95
CA ALA A 85 -6.80 1.18 -9.19
C ALA A 85 -6.80 -0.37 -9.14
N ARG A 86 -7.64 -1.03 -9.95
CA ARG A 86 -7.81 -2.48 -10.01
C ARG A 86 -6.90 -3.15 -11.04
#